data_AF-A0A9X3BMA0-F1
#
_entry.id   AF-A0A9X3BMA0-F1
#
_cell.length_a   1.000
_cell.length_b   1.000
_cell.length_c   1.000
_cell.angle_alpha   90.00
_cell.angle_beta   90.00
_cell.angle_gamma   90.00
#
_symmetry.space_group_name_H-M   'P 1'
#
loop_
_entity.id
_entity.type
_entity.pdbx_description
1 polymer ?
#
loop_
_entity_poly.entity_id
_entity_poly.type
_entity_poly.pdbx_seq_one_letter_code
_entity_poly.pdbx_strand_id
1 'polypeptide(L)'
;TPRVMQVTLRAQQPTPRVMQVTLRAQQPALADLRVRKALFGLLDVDLLAAVGAGSDNTVTLAQAQVRSPSDPGYVPTAPPAMSREAALNLLADAGYRIEPITPTQPSTPGSPAPDEARGQIVKDGEQLTVVLGVAANDPTSIAVANTAADQLRNVGIAASVSALDPVILYSEAMVNNSVDAVVGWHA
;
A
#
# COMPACT_ATOMS: atom_id res chain seq x y z
N THR A 1 -13.39 3.38 1.11
CA THR A 1 -12.85 4.75 0.99
C THR A 1 -11.35 4.62 1.02
N PRO A 2 -10.61 5.18 0.07
CA PRO A 2 -9.17 4.97 0.03
C PRO A 2 -8.47 5.65 1.21
N ARG A 3 -7.44 5.01 1.82
CA ARG A 3 -6.56 5.68 2.79
C ARG A 3 -5.51 6.50 2.04
N VAL A 4 -4.94 7.47 2.71
CA VAL A 4 -3.93 8.41 2.22
C VAL A 4 -2.94 8.62 3.38
N MET A 5 -1.62 8.63 3.13
CA MET A 5 -0.57 8.49 4.17
C MET A 5 0.56 9.52 4.03
N GLN A 6 0.55 10.59 4.83
CA GLN A 6 1.51 11.71 4.77
C GLN A 6 2.73 11.52 5.65
N VAL A 7 3.88 12.04 5.21
CA VAL A 7 5.09 12.21 6.01
C VAL A 7 5.58 13.65 5.94
N THR A 8 5.88 14.31 7.05
CA THR A 8 6.50 15.65 7.02
C THR A 8 7.93 15.59 7.57
N LEU A 9 8.91 16.08 6.80
CA LEU A 9 10.32 16.22 7.21
C LEU A 9 10.52 17.61 7.85
N ARG A 10 11.24 17.72 8.98
CA ARG A 10 11.48 19.03 9.64
C ARG A 10 12.75 19.70 9.12
N ALA A 11 12.58 20.79 8.37
CA ALA A 11 13.56 21.87 8.24
C ALA A 11 12.81 23.22 8.37
N GLN A 12 12.69 23.75 9.60
CA GLN A 12 12.18 25.09 9.99
C GLN A 12 10.89 25.67 9.34
N GLN A 13 10.16 24.93 8.49
CA GLN A 13 8.85 25.30 7.94
C GLN A 13 8.08 23.99 7.66
N PRO A 14 6.84 23.80 8.15
CA PRO A 14 6.02 22.68 7.67
C PRO A 14 5.82 22.87 6.16
N THR A 15 6.34 21.92 5.38
CA THR A 15 6.10 21.91 3.93
C THR A 15 4.68 21.39 3.71
N PRO A 16 3.85 22.06 2.90
CA PRO A 16 2.50 21.62 2.60
C PRO A 16 2.56 20.47 1.60
N ARG A 17 3.13 19.32 2.01
CA ARG A 17 3.18 18.14 1.16
C ARG A 17 2.81 16.84 1.87
N VAL A 18 1.74 16.30 1.34
CA VAL A 18 1.02 15.04 1.38
C VAL A 18 1.69 13.76 0.88
N MET A 19 2.49 12.96 1.59
CA MET A 19 2.67 11.59 1.06
C MET A 19 1.29 10.90 1.00
N GLN A 20 1.00 10.11 -0.03
CA GLN A 20 -0.29 9.44 -0.21
C GLN A 20 -0.08 8.06 -0.82
N VAL A 21 -0.97 7.11 -0.49
CA VAL A 21 -1.08 5.81 -1.18
C VAL A 21 -2.48 5.74 -1.78
N THR A 22 -2.61 5.85 -3.09
CA THR A 22 -3.91 5.96 -3.76
C THR A 22 -4.21 4.71 -4.56
N LEU A 23 -5.28 3.98 -4.20
CA LEU A 23 -5.77 2.84 -4.99
C LEU A 23 -6.61 3.29 -6.19
N ARG A 24 -6.45 2.58 -7.31
CA ARG A 24 -7.16 2.84 -8.56
C ARG A 24 -8.43 2.01 -8.67
N ALA A 25 -9.55 2.59 -8.21
CA ALA A 25 -10.84 1.90 -8.13
C ALA A 25 -11.46 1.49 -9.49
N GLN A 26 -10.92 1.99 -10.61
CA GLN A 26 -11.34 1.57 -11.95
C GLN A 26 -10.75 0.21 -12.37
N GLN A 27 -9.75 -0.30 -11.65
CA GLN A 27 -9.18 -1.62 -11.94
C GLN A 27 -10.19 -2.71 -11.55
N PRO A 28 -10.45 -3.72 -12.40
CA PRO A 28 -11.45 -4.76 -12.11
C PRO A 28 -11.27 -5.43 -10.74
N ALA A 29 -10.04 -5.80 -10.37
CA ALA A 29 -9.73 -6.41 -9.07
C ALA A 29 -9.99 -5.45 -7.88
N LEU A 30 -9.99 -4.14 -8.11
CA LEU A 30 -10.20 -3.11 -7.09
C LEU A 30 -11.58 -2.44 -7.18
N ALA A 31 -12.48 -2.92 -8.05
CA ALA A 31 -13.81 -2.35 -8.23
C ALA A 31 -14.69 -2.53 -6.97
N ASP A 32 -14.55 -3.65 -6.27
CA ASP A 32 -15.25 -3.91 -5.02
C ASP A 32 -14.70 -3.05 -3.86
N LEU A 33 -15.60 -2.30 -3.21
CA LEU A 33 -15.27 -1.46 -2.07
C LEU A 33 -14.67 -2.26 -0.90
N ARG A 34 -15.09 -3.51 -0.69
CA ARG A 34 -14.60 -4.39 0.37
C ARG A 34 -13.13 -4.74 0.15
N VAL A 35 -12.73 -5.03 -1.09
CA VAL A 35 -11.34 -5.29 -1.45
C VAL A 35 -10.47 -4.07 -1.16
N ARG A 36 -10.91 -2.86 -1.57
CA ARG A 36 -10.17 -1.62 -1.27
C ARG A 36 -10.04 -1.38 0.24
N LYS A 37 -11.13 -1.57 1.00
CA LYS A 37 -11.10 -1.43 2.46
C LYS A 37 -10.16 -2.44 3.11
N ALA A 38 -10.16 -3.69 2.63
CA ALA A 38 -9.28 -4.73 3.12
C ALA A 38 -7.81 -4.42 2.84
N LEU A 39 -7.45 -4.08 1.59
CA LEU A 39 -6.09 -3.70 1.23
C LEU A 39 -5.57 -2.58 2.14
N PHE A 40 -6.37 -1.55 2.36
CA PHE A 40 -6.01 -0.50 3.26
C PHE A 40 -5.91 -0.95 4.72
N GLY A 41 -6.82 -1.82 5.20
CA GLY A 41 -6.78 -2.38 6.55
C GLY A 41 -5.59 -3.31 6.81
N LEU A 42 -4.99 -3.87 5.77
CA LEU A 42 -3.79 -4.71 5.83
C LEU A 42 -2.49 -3.89 5.91
N LEU A 43 -2.56 -2.58 5.64
CA LEU A 43 -1.42 -1.69 5.73
C LEU A 43 -1.33 -1.05 7.13
N ASP A 44 -0.16 -1.15 7.75
CA ASP A 44 0.18 -0.44 8.98
C ASP A 44 0.69 0.97 8.61
N VAL A 45 -0.19 1.94 8.80
CA VAL A 45 0.05 3.35 8.44
C VAL A 45 1.13 3.98 9.32
N ASP A 46 1.28 3.52 10.56
CA ASP A 46 2.32 4.06 11.47
C ASP A 46 3.70 3.60 11.02
N LEU A 47 3.83 2.32 10.61
CA LEU A 47 5.08 1.83 10.02
C LEU A 47 5.43 2.58 8.74
N LEU A 48 4.46 2.74 7.84
CA LEU A 48 4.73 3.42 6.57
C LEU A 48 5.08 4.90 6.77
N ALA A 49 4.46 5.57 7.75
CA ALA A 49 4.78 6.94 8.11
C ALA A 49 6.18 7.06 8.75
N ALA A 50 6.57 6.09 9.59
CA ALA A 50 7.94 6.02 10.13
C ALA A 50 8.98 5.82 9.03
N VAL A 51 8.71 4.94 8.05
CA VAL A 51 9.61 4.73 6.90
C VAL A 51 9.76 5.98 6.06
N GLY A 52 8.66 6.66 5.72
CA GLY A 52 8.78 7.87 4.91
C GLY A 52 9.43 9.02 5.68
N ALA A 53 9.30 9.10 7.01
CA ALA A 53 9.95 10.14 7.81
C ALA A 53 11.48 9.94 7.84
N GLY A 54 11.92 8.69 7.81
CA GLY A 54 13.32 8.34 8.08
C GLY A 54 13.69 8.52 9.56
N SER A 55 14.89 8.06 9.92
CA SER A 55 15.36 8.02 11.32
C SER A 55 15.46 9.40 11.99
N ASP A 56 15.66 10.45 11.19
CA ASP A 56 16.05 11.77 11.69
C ASP A 56 14.88 12.76 11.80
N ASN A 57 13.64 12.29 11.55
CA ASN A 57 12.45 13.14 11.56
C ASN A 57 11.38 12.66 12.54
N THR A 58 10.64 13.64 13.09
CA THR A 58 9.43 13.36 13.86
C THR A 58 8.26 13.07 12.93
N VAL A 59 7.62 11.91 13.11
CA VAL A 59 6.43 11.52 12.35
C VAL A 59 5.25 12.44 12.69
N THR A 60 4.60 13.00 11.66
CA THR A 60 3.32 13.70 11.79
C THR A 60 2.32 13.03 10.85
N LEU A 61 1.32 12.35 11.41
CA LEU A 61 0.32 11.62 10.63
C LEU A 61 -0.72 12.57 10.04
N ALA A 62 -1.01 12.42 8.75
CA ALA A 62 -2.23 12.98 8.17
C ALA A 62 -3.41 12.04 8.37
N GLN A 63 -4.33 12.50 9.19
CA GLN A 63 -5.53 11.76 9.57
C GLN A 63 -6.79 12.48 9.09
N ALA A 64 -6.67 13.43 8.17
CA ALA A 64 -7.79 14.05 7.47
C ALA A 64 -7.54 14.02 5.96
N GLN A 65 -8.62 13.98 5.18
CA GLN A 65 -8.54 13.88 3.70
C GLN A 65 -8.43 15.25 3.02
N VAL A 66 -8.99 16.29 3.63
CA VAL A 66 -9.08 17.64 3.03
C VAL A 66 -8.05 18.59 3.61
N ARG A 67 -7.80 18.51 4.92
CA ARG A 67 -6.87 19.40 5.61
C ARG A 67 -5.56 18.66 5.91
N SER A 68 -4.45 19.33 5.63
CA SER A 68 -3.13 18.91 6.09
C SER A 68 -2.95 19.22 7.58
N PRO A 69 -2.08 18.50 8.32
CA PRO A 69 -1.77 18.82 9.71
C PRO A 69 -1.27 20.25 9.95
N SER A 70 -0.74 20.92 8.92
CA SER A 70 -0.31 22.32 8.98
C SER A 70 -1.44 23.34 8.80
N ASP A 71 -2.64 22.93 8.38
CA ASP A 71 -3.73 23.86 8.09
C ASP A 71 -4.43 24.34 9.37
N PRO A 72 -4.80 25.63 9.46
CA PRO A 72 -5.67 26.12 10.53
C PRO A 72 -6.98 25.33 10.60
N GLY A 73 -7.33 24.85 11.79
CA GLY A 73 -8.54 24.05 12.01
C GLY A 73 -8.44 22.59 11.55
N TYR A 74 -7.22 22.05 11.41
CA TYR A 74 -7.00 20.62 11.27
C TYR A 74 -7.55 19.87 12.49
N VAL A 75 -8.36 18.83 12.22
CA VAL A 75 -8.84 17.86 13.19
C VAL A 75 -8.78 16.48 12.52
N PRO A 76 -8.23 15.44 13.17
CA PRO A 76 -8.28 14.08 12.65
C PRO A 76 -9.72 13.63 12.37
N THR A 77 -9.95 13.08 11.17
CA THR A 77 -11.24 12.51 10.74
C THR A 77 -11.11 11.05 10.32
N ALA A 78 -9.94 10.44 10.50
CA ALA A 78 -9.70 9.06 10.14
C ALA A 78 -10.60 8.13 10.99
N PRO A 79 -11.25 7.14 10.36
CA PRO A 79 -11.98 6.13 11.12
C PRO A 79 -11.01 5.29 11.98
N PRO A 80 -11.52 4.55 12.98
CA PRO A 80 -10.71 3.62 13.75
C PRO A 80 -9.96 2.64 12.85
N ALA A 81 -8.74 2.26 13.27
CA ALA A 81 -7.94 1.28 12.56
C ALA A 81 -8.67 -0.07 12.50
N MET A 82 -8.65 -0.68 11.32
CA MET A 82 -9.20 -2.02 11.09
C MET A 82 -8.17 -3.07 11.54
N SER A 83 -8.62 -4.14 12.21
CA SER A 83 -7.73 -5.26 12.52
C SER A 83 -7.40 -6.05 11.25
N ARG A 84 -6.27 -6.77 11.27
CA ARG A 84 -5.86 -7.63 10.16
C ARG A 84 -6.93 -8.69 9.85
N GLU A 85 -7.51 -9.30 10.88
CA GLU A 85 -8.54 -10.33 10.76
C GLU A 85 -9.80 -9.77 10.09
N ALA A 86 -10.23 -8.57 10.49
CA ALA A 86 -11.37 -7.90 9.87
C ALA A 86 -11.11 -7.58 8.39
N ALA A 87 -9.88 -7.20 8.04
CA ALA A 87 -9.49 -6.98 6.65
C ALA A 87 -9.50 -8.27 5.82
N LEU A 88 -8.99 -9.38 6.38
CA LEU A 88 -9.04 -10.69 5.71
C LEU A 88 -10.48 -11.20 5.55
N ASN A 89 -11.35 -10.96 6.53
CA ASN A 89 -12.79 -11.30 6.41
C ASN A 89 -13.47 -10.52 5.29
N LEU A 90 -13.11 -9.25 5.07
CA LEU A 90 -13.63 -8.48 3.93
C LEU A 90 -13.18 -9.04 2.57
N LEU A 91 -11.98 -9.61 2.48
CA LEU A 91 -11.53 -10.32 1.28
C LEU A 91 -12.33 -11.61 1.09
N ALA A 92 -12.57 -12.36 2.17
CA ALA A 92 -13.41 -13.55 2.15
C ALA A 92 -14.84 -13.26 1.65
N ASP A 93 -15.46 -12.21 2.19
CA ASP A 93 -16.79 -11.75 1.74
C ASP A 93 -16.82 -11.32 0.27
N ALA A 94 -15.68 -10.86 -0.27
CA ALA A 94 -15.52 -10.50 -1.68
C ALA A 94 -15.22 -11.71 -2.59
N GLY A 95 -15.15 -12.92 -2.02
CA GLY A 95 -14.94 -14.18 -2.73
C GLY A 95 -13.48 -14.62 -2.82
N TYR A 96 -12.57 -13.96 -2.10
CA TYR A 96 -11.19 -14.43 -2.00
C TYR A 96 -11.05 -15.52 -0.95
N ARG A 97 -10.12 -16.44 -1.16
CA ARG A 97 -9.77 -17.49 -0.22
C ARG A 97 -8.26 -17.62 -0.10
N ILE A 98 -7.81 -18.15 1.04
CA ILE A 98 -6.41 -18.48 1.25
C ILE A 98 -6.20 -19.90 0.71
N GLU A 99 -5.34 -20.04 -0.29
CA GLU A 99 -4.94 -21.34 -0.84
C GLU A 99 -3.50 -21.67 -0.41
N PRO A 100 -3.21 -22.90 0.06
CA PRO A 100 -1.84 -23.32 0.32
C PRO A 100 -1.04 -23.26 -0.98
N ILE A 101 0.20 -22.76 -0.93
CA ILE A 101 1.05 -22.89 -2.09
C ILE A 101 1.58 -24.32 -2.17
N THR A 102 1.41 -24.94 -3.34
CA THR A 102 1.99 -26.26 -3.58
C THR A 102 3.37 -26.05 -4.18
N PRO A 103 4.46 -26.42 -3.49
CA PRO A 103 5.80 -26.22 -4.03
C PRO A 103 5.98 -27.07 -5.30
N THR A 104 6.42 -26.43 -6.38
CA THR A 104 6.76 -27.08 -7.65
C THR A 104 8.14 -27.74 -7.62
N GLN A 105 8.94 -27.55 -6.57
CA GLN A 105 10.22 -28.22 -6.36
C GLN A 105 10.37 -28.70 -4.90
N PRO A 106 10.95 -29.89 -4.67
CA PRO A 106 11.30 -30.31 -3.31
C PRO A 106 12.38 -29.39 -2.73
N SER A 107 12.12 -28.85 -1.54
CA SER A 107 13.06 -27.99 -0.80
C SER A 107 14.37 -28.71 -0.48
N THR A 108 15.51 -28.08 -0.79
CA THR A 108 16.85 -28.60 -0.49
C THR A 108 17.09 -28.59 1.04
N PRO A 109 17.52 -29.71 1.66
CA PRO A 109 17.81 -29.75 3.09
C PRO A 109 18.86 -28.69 3.50
N GLY A 110 18.55 -27.85 4.48
CA GLY A 110 19.47 -26.84 5.02
C GLY A 110 19.29 -25.41 4.49
N SER A 111 18.40 -25.18 3.51
CA SER A 111 17.95 -23.84 3.15
C SER A 111 16.75 -23.44 4.02
N PRO A 112 16.65 -22.20 4.54
CA PRO A 112 15.40 -21.75 5.12
C PRO A 112 14.31 -21.95 4.07
N ALA A 113 13.18 -22.54 4.49
CA ALA A 113 12.01 -22.64 3.63
C ALA A 113 11.74 -21.24 3.07
N PRO A 114 11.59 -21.07 1.74
CA PRO A 114 11.12 -19.81 1.19
C PRO A 114 9.76 -19.48 1.81
N ASP A 115 9.15 -18.36 1.44
CA ASP A 115 7.92 -17.84 2.07
C ASP A 115 6.65 -18.73 1.87
N GLU A 116 6.89 -20.01 1.58
CA GLU A 116 6.05 -21.10 1.12
C GLU A 116 5.08 -21.65 2.14
N ALA A 117 5.27 -21.33 3.41
CA ALA A 117 4.28 -21.65 4.43
C ALA A 117 3.06 -20.70 4.39
N ARG A 118 3.14 -19.59 3.65
CA ARG A 118 2.07 -18.58 3.57
C ARG A 118 1.16 -18.89 2.39
N GLY A 119 -0.14 -19.03 2.64
CA GLY A 119 -1.11 -19.24 1.57
C GLY A 119 -1.26 -18.01 0.67
N GLN A 120 -1.73 -18.22 -0.56
CA GLN A 120 -2.03 -17.18 -1.54
C GLN A 120 -3.49 -16.72 -1.42
N ILE A 121 -3.73 -15.42 -1.59
CA ILE A 121 -5.08 -14.87 -1.68
C ILE A 121 -5.57 -15.02 -3.11
N VAL A 122 -6.52 -15.92 -3.34
CA VAL A 122 -7.00 -16.32 -4.68
C VAL A 122 -8.50 -16.12 -4.79
N LYS A 123 -8.97 -15.70 -5.97
CA LYS A 123 -10.39 -15.68 -6.35
C LYS A 123 -10.52 -16.22 -7.76
N ASP A 124 -11.44 -17.16 -7.98
CA ASP A 124 -11.70 -17.77 -9.29
C ASP A 124 -10.44 -18.37 -9.96
N GLY A 125 -9.47 -18.84 -9.15
CA GLY A 125 -8.18 -19.37 -9.63
C GLY A 125 -7.11 -18.32 -9.94
N GLU A 126 -7.42 -17.02 -9.78
CA GLU A 126 -6.48 -15.92 -9.98
C GLU A 126 -6.02 -15.33 -8.64
N GLN A 127 -4.70 -15.20 -8.46
CA GLN A 127 -4.14 -14.58 -7.26
C GLN A 127 -4.37 -13.07 -7.27
N LEU A 128 -4.78 -12.51 -6.12
CA LEU A 128 -4.88 -11.07 -5.92
C LEU A 128 -3.49 -10.44 -6.11
N THR A 129 -3.38 -9.64 -7.16
CA THR A 129 -2.16 -8.90 -7.53
C THR A 129 -2.35 -7.41 -7.28
N VAL A 130 -1.29 -6.73 -6.83
CA VAL A 130 -1.29 -5.27 -6.62
C VAL A 130 0.05 -4.69 -7.07
N VAL A 131 0.02 -3.85 -8.11
CA VAL A 131 1.20 -3.11 -8.59
C VAL A 131 1.19 -1.68 -8.04
N LEU A 132 2.15 -1.35 -7.18
CA LEU A 132 2.36 -0.02 -6.62
C LEU A 132 3.29 0.79 -7.54
N GLY A 133 2.72 1.76 -8.25
CA GLY A 133 3.47 2.74 -9.03
C GLY A 133 4.08 3.81 -8.14
N VAL A 134 5.34 4.15 -8.41
CA VAL A 134 6.08 5.17 -7.67
C VAL A 134 7.05 5.90 -8.57
N ALA A 135 7.28 7.19 -8.32
CA ALA A 135 8.23 7.99 -9.08
C ALA A 135 9.68 7.53 -8.79
N ALA A 136 10.43 7.16 -9.81
CA ALA A 136 11.78 6.61 -9.70
C ALA A 136 12.81 7.62 -9.16
N ASN A 137 12.48 8.92 -9.22
CA ASN A 137 13.32 10.00 -8.72
C ASN A 137 13.06 10.37 -7.25
N ASP A 138 12.20 9.64 -6.54
CA ASP A 138 11.92 9.86 -5.12
C ASP A 138 12.20 8.60 -4.27
N PRO A 139 13.43 8.47 -3.73
CA PRO A 139 13.81 7.36 -2.86
C PRO A 139 12.92 7.17 -1.64
N THR A 140 12.32 8.25 -1.11
CA THR A 140 11.46 8.19 0.08
C THR A 140 10.15 7.49 -0.25
N SER A 141 9.50 7.89 -1.35
CA SER A 141 8.29 7.23 -1.82
C SER A 141 8.56 5.78 -2.22
N ILE A 142 9.73 5.49 -2.81
CA ILE A 142 10.13 4.11 -3.15
C ILE A 142 10.25 3.24 -1.89
N ALA A 143 10.86 3.74 -0.83
CA ALA A 143 10.99 2.99 0.44
C ALA A 143 9.61 2.67 1.04
N VAL A 144 8.70 3.64 1.02
CA VAL A 144 7.31 3.47 1.46
C VAL A 144 6.56 2.45 0.59
N ALA A 145 6.68 2.54 -0.74
CA ALA A 145 6.03 1.62 -1.66
C ALA A 145 6.50 0.18 -1.46
N ASN A 146 7.80 -0.04 -1.24
CA ASN A 146 8.34 -1.37 -0.93
C ASN A 146 7.81 -1.90 0.41
N THR A 147 7.77 -1.06 1.44
CA THR A 147 7.22 -1.46 2.75
C THR A 147 5.74 -1.85 2.65
N ALA A 148 4.96 -1.10 1.88
CA ALA A 148 3.56 -1.43 1.63
C ALA A 148 3.42 -2.75 0.86
N ALA A 149 4.25 -2.98 -0.18
CA ALA A 149 4.27 -4.23 -0.91
C ALA A 149 4.62 -5.42 0.01
N ASP A 150 5.59 -5.26 0.90
CA ASP A 150 6.01 -6.30 1.83
C ASP A 150 4.90 -6.65 2.83
N GLN A 151 4.16 -5.66 3.34
CA GLN A 151 2.99 -5.91 4.19
C GLN A 151 1.90 -6.71 3.46
N LEU A 152 1.65 -6.41 2.19
CA LEU A 152 0.67 -7.15 1.38
C LEU A 152 1.16 -8.58 1.05
N ARG A 153 2.43 -8.74 0.70
CA ARG A 153 3.05 -10.07 0.49
C ARG A 153 2.98 -10.92 1.74
N ASN A 154 3.19 -10.31 2.90
CA ASN A 154 3.14 -11.00 4.20
C ASN A 154 1.79 -11.66 4.49
N VAL A 155 0.72 -11.28 3.77
CA VAL A 155 -0.62 -11.87 3.90
C VAL A 155 -1.07 -12.69 2.68
N GLY A 156 -0.18 -12.95 1.70
CA GLY A 156 -0.46 -13.80 0.55
C GLY A 156 -0.89 -13.07 -0.73
N ILE A 157 -0.82 -11.74 -0.76
CA ILE A 157 -1.13 -10.92 -1.93
C ILE A 157 0.13 -10.78 -2.79
N ALA A 158 0.01 -10.97 -4.10
CA ALA A 158 1.10 -10.75 -5.05
C ALA A 158 1.32 -9.25 -5.28
N ALA A 159 2.00 -8.57 -4.35
CA ALA A 159 2.31 -7.16 -4.48
C ALA A 159 3.67 -6.92 -5.15
N SER A 160 3.78 -5.89 -5.99
CA SER A 160 5.03 -5.47 -6.64
C SER A 160 5.14 -3.95 -6.69
N VAL A 161 6.37 -3.44 -6.86
CA VAL A 161 6.64 -2.00 -6.99
C VAL A 161 7.15 -1.74 -8.40
N SER A 162 6.55 -0.75 -9.05
CA SER A 162 6.97 -0.24 -10.36
C SER A 162 7.50 1.18 -10.18
N ALA A 163 8.83 1.30 -10.09
CA ALA A 163 9.50 2.59 -10.08
C ALA A 163 9.65 3.10 -11.51
N LEU A 164 8.93 4.16 -11.85
CA LEU A 164 8.80 4.68 -13.20
C LEU A 164 9.28 6.13 -13.28
N ASP A 165 9.74 6.55 -14.46
CA ASP A 165 9.88 7.98 -14.74
C ASP A 165 8.57 8.71 -14.41
N PRO A 166 8.59 9.90 -13.75
CA PRO A 166 7.37 10.58 -13.33
C PRO A 166 6.40 10.87 -14.48
N VAL A 167 6.91 11.21 -15.67
CA VAL A 167 6.06 11.47 -16.84
C VAL A 167 5.36 10.18 -17.24
N ILE A 168 6.09 9.06 -17.31
CA ILE A 168 5.54 7.74 -17.64
C ILE A 168 4.53 7.27 -16.59
N LEU A 169 4.81 7.47 -15.30
CA LEU A 169 3.92 7.09 -14.20
C LEU A 169 2.55 7.77 -14.34
N TYR A 170 2.52 9.09 -14.52
CA TYR A 170 1.28 9.87 -14.51
C TYR A 170 0.60 9.98 -15.89
N SER A 171 1.25 9.51 -16.97
CA SER A 171 0.65 9.44 -18.31
C SER A 171 0.38 8.00 -18.72
N GLU A 172 1.36 7.30 -19.25
CA GLU A 172 1.22 5.97 -19.85
C GLU A 172 0.75 4.92 -18.86
N ALA A 173 1.37 4.82 -17.68
CA ALA A 173 1.03 3.78 -16.71
C ALA A 173 -0.39 3.95 -16.14
N MET A 174 -0.84 5.21 -15.99
CA MET A 174 -2.22 5.50 -15.61
C MET A 174 -3.19 5.18 -16.74
N VAL A 175 -2.94 5.65 -17.96
CA VAL A 175 -3.84 5.43 -19.11
C VAL A 175 -3.94 3.94 -19.47
N ASN A 176 -2.82 3.21 -19.43
CA ASN A 176 -2.74 1.81 -19.81
C ASN A 176 -3.02 0.84 -18.65
N ASN A 177 -3.45 1.34 -17.50
CA ASN A 177 -3.79 0.52 -16.32
C ASN A 177 -2.64 -0.39 -15.83
N SER A 178 -1.39 0.03 -16.05
CA SER A 178 -0.18 -0.74 -15.71
C SER A 178 0.19 -0.71 -14.22
N VAL A 179 -0.51 0.12 -13.43
CA VAL A 179 -0.38 0.21 -11.97
C VAL A 179 -1.76 0.18 -11.33
N ASP A 180 -1.86 -0.36 -10.13
CA ASP A 180 -3.08 -0.50 -9.33
C ASP A 180 -3.16 0.51 -8.19
N ALA A 181 -2.00 0.99 -7.75
CA ALA A 181 -1.87 2.03 -6.74
C ALA A 181 -0.78 3.03 -7.13
N VAL A 182 -0.83 4.23 -6.56
CA VAL A 182 0.25 5.23 -6.68
C VAL A 182 0.71 5.64 -5.29
N VAL A 183 2.02 5.67 -5.09
CA VAL A 183 2.66 6.23 -3.89
C VAL A 183 3.42 7.49 -4.27
N GLY A 184 3.15 8.60 -3.60
CA GLY A 184 3.83 9.86 -3.89
C GLY A 184 3.36 11.05 -3.07
N TRP A 185 3.98 12.20 -3.32
CA TRP A 185 3.65 13.47 -2.68
C TRP A 185 2.48 14.19 -3.38
N HIS A 186 1.62 14.81 -2.59
CA HIS A 186 0.54 15.70 -2.99
C HIS A 186 0.74 17.06 -2.31
N ALA A 187 0.45 18.18 -2.95
CA ALA A 187 0.51 19.51 -2.34
C ALA A 187 -0.88 20.02 -1.95
#